data_AF-A0AAU3HB15-F1
#
_entry.id   AF-A0AAU3HB15-F1
#
_cell.length_a   1.000
_cell.length_b   1.000
_cell.length_c   1.000
_cell.angle_alpha   90.00
_cell.angle_beta   90.00
_cell.angle_gamma   90.00
#
_symmetry.space_group_name_H-M   'P 1'
#
loop_
_entity.id
_entity.type
_entity.pdbx_description
1 polymer ?
#
loop_
_entity_poly.entity_id
_entity_poly.type
_entity_poly.pdbx_seq_one_letter_code
_entity_poly.pdbx_strand_id
1 'polypeptide(L)'
;MGGGFGDFVAPTGSPHLYEAEVSGAGPAGTVVAFRPGTFHRGTATTTPRGARYTMHLCFRPAAVGWGDRHAWAGRSHEPGWYGFVSRATPTQLALFGFPPPGHPYWTAETVGGVAQRYPHLDMTPWRV
;
A
#
# COMPACT_ATOMS: atom_id res chain seq x y z
N MET A 1 20.50 -16.70 -32.69
CA MET A 1 19.53 -16.73 -31.57
C MET A 1 20.33 -16.71 -30.28
N GLY A 2 20.37 -15.57 -29.59
CA GLY A 2 21.14 -15.38 -28.37
C GLY A 2 20.87 -13.99 -27.81
N GLY A 3 19.61 -13.76 -27.41
CA GLY A 3 19.22 -12.52 -26.75
C GLY A 3 19.90 -12.47 -25.39
N GLY A 4 20.97 -11.70 -25.28
CA GLY A 4 21.61 -11.41 -24.01
C GLY A 4 20.58 -10.76 -23.08
N PHE A 5 20.49 -11.26 -21.85
CA PHE A 5 19.79 -10.56 -20.78
C PHE A 5 20.39 -9.14 -20.71
N GLY A 6 19.55 -8.10 -20.81
CA GLY A 6 20.03 -6.72 -20.72
C GLY A 6 20.76 -6.45 -19.40
N ASP A 7 21.45 -5.32 -19.30
CA ASP A 7 22.28 -4.86 -18.17
C ASP A 7 21.61 -4.84 -16.78
N PHE A 8 20.34 -5.26 -16.68
CA PHE A 8 19.54 -5.31 -15.46
C PHE A 8 19.60 -6.64 -14.71
N VAL A 9 20.15 -7.71 -15.31
CA VAL A 9 20.28 -9.03 -14.66
C VAL A 9 21.75 -9.38 -14.49
N ALA A 10 22.22 -9.38 -13.24
CA ALA A 10 23.60 -9.77 -12.93
C ALA A 10 23.78 -11.29 -13.17
N PRO A 11 24.61 -11.71 -14.13
CA PRO A 11 24.74 -13.12 -14.51
C PRO A 11 25.44 -13.98 -13.44
N THR A 12 26.22 -13.35 -12.56
CA THR A 12 26.99 -14.00 -11.50
C THR A 12 26.56 -13.56 -10.09
N GLY A 13 25.44 -12.82 -10.00
CA GLY A 13 25.00 -12.19 -8.76
C GLY A 13 25.91 -11.05 -8.28
N SER A 14 25.67 -10.58 -7.05
CA SER A 14 26.36 -9.42 -6.47
C SER A 14 26.83 -9.73 -5.03
N PRO A 15 27.86 -10.58 -4.83
CA PRO A 15 28.27 -11.03 -3.50
C PRO A 15 28.75 -9.91 -2.58
N HIS A 16 29.32 -8.83 -3.14
CA HIS A 16 29.72 -7.65 -2.39
C HIS A 16 28.55 -6.97 -1.64
N LEU A 17 27.29 -7.17 -2.07
CA LEU A 17 26.14 -6.64 -1.36
C LEU A 17 25.96 -7.26 0.03
N TYR A 18 26.47 -8.47 0.27
CA TYR A 18 26.42 -9.11 1.58
C TYR A 18 27.39 -8.47 2.57
N GLU A 19 28.51 -7.90 2.10
CA GLU A 19 29.47 -7.19 2.95
C GLU A 19 28.86 -5.91 3.54
N ALA A 20 27.93 -5.29 2.80
CA ALA A 20 27.17 -4.11 3.23
C ALA A 20 25.83 -4.46 3.91
N GLU A 21 25.53 -5.74 4.15
CA GLU A 21 24.25 -6.16 4.71
C GLU A 21 24.09 -5.66 6.16
N VAL A 22 22.93 -5.06 6.44
CA VAL A 22 22.51 -4.69 7.80
C VAL A 22 21.26 -5.49 8.15
N SER A 23 21.28 -6.18 9.29
CA SER A 23 20.14 -6.95 9.77
C SER A 23 18.99 -6.04 10.20
N GLY A 24 17.80 -6.29 9.66
CA GLY A 24 16.54 -5.69 10.12
C GLY A 24 15.81 -6.51 11.19
N ALA A 25 16.46 -7.51 11.80
CA ALA A 25 15.82 -8.35 12.81
C ALA A 25 15.58 -7.58 14.11
N GLY A 26 14.41 -7.81 14.72
CA GLY A 26 14.04 -7.23 16.00
C GLY A 26 12.78 -7.88 16.57
N PRO A 27 12.31 -7.45 17.76
CA PRO A 27 11.09 -7.96 18.36
C PRO A 27 9.83 -7.63 17.53
N ALA A 28 8.69 -8.25 17.87
CA ALA A 28 7.41 -7.92 17.26
C ALA A 28 7.12 -6.41 17.36
N GLY A 29 6.69 -5.81 16.25
CA GLY A 29 6.52 -4.36 16.13
C GLY A 29 7.73 -3.62 15.54
N THR A 30 8.85 -4.31 15.28
CA THR A 30 9.99 -3.72 14.56
C THR A 30 9.55 -3.28 13.16
N VAL A 31 9.86 -2.03 12.82
CA VAL A 31 9.62 -1.46 11.48
C VAL A 31 10.95 -1.35 10.74
N VAL A 32 11.04 -2.05 9.62
CA VAL A 32 12.16 -1.91 8.67
C VAL A 32 11.69 -0.99 7.54
N ALA A 33 12.08 0.28 7.60
CA ALA A 33 11.77 1.26 6.55
C ALA A 33 12.93 1.36 5.55
N PHE A 34 12.63 1.21 4.26
CA PHE A 34 13.61 1.30 3.19
C PHE A 34 13.04 1.99 1.96
N ARG A 35 13.93 2.48 1.08
CA ARG A 35 13.52 3.12 -0.18
C ARG A 35 13.31 2.07 -1.27
N PRO A 36 12.52 2.33 -2.32
CA PRO A 36 12.33 1.37 -3.41
C PRO A 36 13.63 0.87 -4.07
N GLY A 37 14.71 1.68 -4.06
CA GLY A 37 16.02 1.29 -4.57
C GLY A 37 16.91 0.53 -3.58
N THR A 38 16.45 0.24 -2.37
CA THR A 38 17.22 -0.52 -1.38
C THR A 38 17.17 -2.01 -1.73
N PHE A 39 18.34 -2.59 -2.02
CA PHE A 39 18.50 -4.04 -2.10
C PHE A 39 18.24 -4.67 -0.74
N HIS A 40 17.40 -5.70 -0.70
CA HIS A 40 17.03 -6.39 0.53
C HIS A 40 16.69 -7.85 0.23
N ARG A 41 16.77 -8.70 1.25
CA ARG A 41 16.44 -10.13 1.15
C ARG A 41 15.79 -10.62 2.44
N GLY A 42 15.05 -11.72 2.33
CA GLY A 42 14.67 -12.50 3.50
C GLY A 42 15.87 -13.26 4.07
N THR A 43 15.84 -13.53 5.37
CA THR A 43 16.74 -14.48 6.05
C THR A 43 16.03 -15.81 6.28
N ALA A 44 16.77 -16.92 6.28
CA ALA A 44 16.22 -18.24 6.55
C ALA A 44 15.63 -18.32 7.97
N THR A 45 14.49 -18.99 8.10
CA THR A 45 13.91 -19.34 9.42
C THR A 45 14.53 -20.65 9.89
N THR A 46 15.36 -20.59 10.95
CA THR A 46 16.12 -21.76 11.43
C THR A 46 15.44 -22.50 12.59
N THR A 47 14.47 -21.87 13.26
CA THR A 47 13.72 -22.49 14.36
C THR A 47 12.80 -23.60 13.83
N PRO A 48 12.86 -24.84 14.37
CA PRO A 48 11.94 -25.91 13.99
C PRO A 48 10.47 -25.49 14.19
N ARG A 49 9.66 -25.62 13.13
CA ARG A 49 8.26 -25.14 13.10
C ARG A 49 8.10 -23.64 13.41
N GLY A 50 9.16 -22.86 13.24
CA GLY A 50 9.13 -21.40 13.40
C GLY A 50 8.42 -20.73 12.23
N ALA A 51 7.73 -19.63 12.52
CA ALA A 51 7.11 -18.76 11.52
C ALA A 51 7.51 -17.30 11.77
N ARG A 52 7.63 -16.53 10.69
CA ARG A 52 7.83 -15.08 10.74
C ARG A 52 6.69 -14.40 10.00
N TYR A 53 5.93 -13.59 10.71
CA TYR A 53 4.86 -12.77 10.14
C TYR A 53 5.40 -11.38 9.82
N THR A 54 5.04 -10.85 8.65
CA THR A 54 5.43 -9.52 8.21
C THR A 54 4.21 -8.85 7.57
N MET A 55 4.13 -7.53 7.69
CA MET A 55 3.15 -6.70 7.00
C MET A 55 3.91 -5.69 6.17
N HIS A 56 3.61 -5.63 4.86
CA HIS A 56 4.28 -4.73 3.94
C HIS A 56 3.39 -3.51 3.68
N LEU A 57 3.93 -2.32 3.96
CA LEU A 57 3.30 -1.04 3.68
C LEU A 57 4.16 -0.28 2.67
N CYS A 58 3.54 0.24 1.62
CA CYS A 58 4.20 1.08 0.64
C CYS A 58 3.60 2.49 0.70
N PHE A 59 4.45 3.49 0.90
CA PHE A 59 4.05 4.90 0.84
C PHE A 59 4.50 5.50 -0.48
N ARG A 60 3.71 6.43 -0.99
CA ARG A 60 4.02 7.24 -2.17
C ARG A 60 3.66 8.70 -1.91
N PRO A 61 4.27 9.65 -2.63
CA PRO A 61 3.76 11.02 -2.62
C PRO A 61 2.29 11.06 -3.07
N ALA A 62 1.48 11.88 -2.39
CA ALA A 62 0.03 11.95 -2.64
C ALA A 62 -0.29 12.36 -4.09
N ALA A 63 0.50 13.25 -4.67
CA ALA A 63 0.34 13.74 -6.05
C ALA A 63 0.57 12.65 -7.12
N VAL A 64 1.19 11.52 -6.77
CA VAL A 64 1.52 10.43 -7.71
C VAL A 64 0.38 9.40 -7.73
N GLY A 65 -0.83 9.84 -8.13
CA GLY A 65 -2.02 8.97 -8.14
C GLY A 65 -1.91 7.76 -9.07
N TRP A 66 -1.18 7.88 -10.18
CA TRP A 66 -0.94 6.77 -11.11
C TRP A 66 -0.08 5.65 -10.50
N GLY A 67 0.65 5.92 -9.41
CA GLY A 67 1.53 4.98 -8.73
C GLY A 67 0.81 4.05 -7.74
N ASP A 68 -0.52 3.99 -7.76
CA ASP A 68 -1.27 3.11 -6.89
C ASP A 68 -1.01 1.64 -7.23
N ARG A 69 -0.43 0.91 -6.27
CA ARG A 69 -0.10 -0.50 -6.41
C ARG A 69 -1.34 -1.40 -6.47
N HIS A 70 -2.43 -0.99 -5.82
CA HIS A 70 -3.67 -1.75 -5.75
C HIS A 70 -4.84 -0.89 -6.21
N ALA A 71 -5.59 -1.37 -7.20
CA ALA A 71 -6.82 -0.73 -7.67
C ALA A 71 -7.99 -1.03 -6.71
N TRP A 72 -7.99 -0.39 -5.53
CA TRP A 72 -8.98 -0.63 -4.46
C TRP A 72 -10.43 -0.41 -4.91
N ALA A 73 -10.67 0.49 -5.86
CA ALA A 73 -11.99 0.69 -6.46
C ALA A 73 -12.58 -0.62 -7.03
N GLY A 74 -11.76 -1.51 -7.60
CA GLY A 74 -12.19 -2.81 -8.11
C GLY A 74 -12.68 -3.78 -7.02
N ARG A 75 -12.23 -3.58 -5.77
CA ARG A 75 -12.63 -4.37 -4.59
C ARG A 75 -13.69 -3.66 -3.73
N SER A 76 -14.21 -2.53 -4.19
CA SER A 76 -15.15 -1.69 -3.45
C SER A 76 -16.52 -2.33 -3.17
N HIS A 77 -16.73 -3.56 -3.65
CA HIS A 77 -17.93 -4.37 -3.48
C HIS A 77 -17.74 -5.49 -2.43
N GLU A 78 -16.53 -5.67 -1.89
CA GLU A 78 -16.28 -6.70 -0.88
C GLU A 78 -16.89 -6.31 0.47
N PRO A 79 -17.45 -7.25 1.26
CA PRO A 79 -18.03 -6.94 2.57
C PRO A 79 -17.05 -6.22 3.52
N GLY A 80 -15.78 -6.62 3.50
CA GLY A 80 -14.73 -5.97 4.30
C GLY A 80 -14.51 -4.50 3.91
N TRP A 81 -14.69 -4.16 2.64
CA TRP A 81 -14.58 -2.79 2.15
C TRP A 81 -15.69 -1.91 2.72
N TYR A 82 -16.95 -2.37 2.65
CA TYR A 82 -18.08 -1.64 3.25
C TYR A 82 -17.89 -1.44 4.76
N GLY A 83 -17.42 -2.49 5.45
CA GLY A 83 -17.11 -2.41 6.88
C GLY A 83 -16.01 -1.40 7.19
N PHE A 84 -14.96 -1.33 6.37
CA PHE A 84 -13.88 -0.35 6.51
C PHE A 84 -14.39 1.08 6.26
N VAL A 85 -15.02 1.33 5.11
CA VAL A 85 -15.47 2.67 4.69
C VAL A 85 -16.41 3.28 5.72
N SER A 86 -17.33 2.48 6.26
CA SER A 86 -18.31 2.93 7.25
C SER A 86 -17.71 3.50 8.55
N ARG A 87 -16.43 3.26 8.83
CA ARG A 87 -15.74 3.76 10.04
C ARG A 87 -14.51 4.61 9.72
N ALA A 88 -14.24 4.86 8.45
CA ALA A 88 -13.03 5.54 8.02
C ALA A 88 -13.20 7.06 8.07
N THR A 89 -12.11 7.75 8.39
CA THR A 89 -12.00 9.20 8.28
C THR A 89 -11.71 9.62 6.83
N PRO A 90 -11.94 10.89 6.46
CA PRO A 90 -11.57 11.39 5.12
C PRO A 90 -10.10 11.15 4.76
N THR A 91 -9.19 11.37 5.71
CA THR A 91 -7.75 11.12 5.51
C THR A 91 -7.45 9.65 5.26
N GLN A 92 -8.12 8.73 5.97
CA GLN A 92 -7.94 7.29 5.72
C GLN A 92 -8.48 6.90 4.34
N LEU A 93 -9.66 7.37 3.95
CA LEU A 93 -10.23 7.07 2.63
C LEU A 93 -9.40 7.65 1.48
N ALA A 94 -8.78 8.81 1.68
CA ALA A 94 -7.90 9.42 0.69
C ALA A 94 -6.69 8.53 0.34
N LEU A 95 -6.21 7.69 1.27
CA LEU A 95 -5.15 6.71 1.00
C LEU A 95 -5.58 5.61 0.01
N PHE A 96 -6.89 5.47 -0.23
CA PHE A 96 -7.48 4.48 -1.14
C PHE A 96 -8.16 5.12 -2.35
N GLY A 97 -7.85 6.39 -2.63
CA GLY A 97 -8.29 7.08 -3.84
C GLY A 97 -9.63 7.82 -3.72
N PHE A 98 -10.21 7.94 -2.52
CA PHE A 98 -11.36 8.85 -2.35
C PHE A 98 -10.89 10.29 -2.52
N PRO A 99 -11.62 11.13 -3.28
CA PRO A 99 -11.29 12.54 -3.36
C PRO A 99 -11.41 13.22 -1.98
N PRO A 100 -10.45 14.07 -1.58
CA PRO A 100 -10.53 14.75 -0.28
C PRO A 100 -11.71 15.74 -0.22
N PRO A 101 -12.13 16.17 0.98
CA PRO A 101 -13.05 17.30 1.15
C PRO A 101 -12.65 18.52 0.31
N GLY A 102 -13.63 19.19 -0.30
CA GLY A 102 -13.41 20.33 -1.18
C GLY A 102 -12.97 19.99 -2.61
N HIS A 103 -12.73 18.72 -2.93
CA HIS A 103 -12.43 18.31 -4.31
C HIS A 103 -13.65 18.54 -5.24
N PRO A 104 -13.48 19.02 -6.49
CA PRO A 104 -14.60 19.31 -7.42
C PRO A 104 -15.50 18.13 -7.79
N TYR A 105 -15.07 16.91 -7.46
CA TYR A 105 -15.90 15.71 -7.58
C TYR A 105 -17.14 15.78 -6.68
N TRP A 106 -17.04 16.45 -5.54
CA TRP A 106 -18.11 16.56 -4.57
C TRP A 106 -19.12 17.61 -5.01
N THR A 107 -20.29 17.12 -5.39
CA THR A 107 -21.49 17.89 -5.69
C THR A 107 -22.62 17.33 -4.82
N ALA A 108 -23.77 18.02 -4.75
CA ALA A 108 -24.94 17.48 -4.05
C ALA A 108 -25.32 16.08 -4.56
N GLU A 109 -25.17 15.84 -5.86
CA GLU A 109 -25.44 14.54 -6.49
C GLU A 109 -24.44 13.46 -6.06
N THR A 110 -23.14 13.71 -6.15
CA THR A 110 -22.14 12.69 -5.81
C THR A 110 -22.09 12.41 -4.31
N VAL A 111 -22.32 13.42 -3.47
CA VAL A 111 -22.50 13.24 -2.01
C VAL A 111 -23.70 12.34 -1.75
N GLY A 112 -24.84 12.59 -2.41
CA GLY A 112 -26.03 11.75 -2.29
C GLY A 112 -25.80 10.31 -2.74
N GLY A 113 -25.14 10.10 -3.88
CA GLY A 113 -24.83 8.77 -4.40
C GLY A 113 -23.87 7.98 -3.51
N VAL A 114 -22.82 8.64 -2.99
CA VAL A 114 -21.88 8.01 -2.04
C VAL A 114 -22.57 7.70 -0.72
N ALA A 115 -23.46 8.57 -0.22
CA ALA A 115 -24.26 8.30 0.98
C ALA A 115 -25.17 7.07 0.80
N GLN A 116 -25.79 6.89 -0.37
CA GLN A 116 -26.60 5.71 -0.66
C GLN A 116 -25.76 4.43 -0.69
N ARG A 117 -24.55 4.50 -1.28
CA ARG A 117 -23.63 3.37 -1.35
C ARG A 117 -23.03 3.01 0.01
N TYR A 118 -22.76 4.01 0.85
CA TYR A 118 -22.13 3.87 2.16
C TYR A 118 -22.99 4.58 3.23
N PRO A 119 -24.14 4.00 3.61
CA PRO A 119 -25.13 4.66 4.47
C PRO A 119 -24.65 4.96 5.90
N HIS A 120 -23.54 4.35 6.31
CA HIS A 120 -22.92 4.55 7.63
C HIS A 120 -21.66 5.40 7.59
N LEU A 121 -21.18 5.82 6.42
CA LEU A 121 -20.10 6.78 6.31
C LEU A 121 -20.61 8.17 6.74
N ASP A 122 -19.92 8.82 7.67
CA ASP A 122 -20.21 10.22 7.97
C ASP A 122 -19.84 11.10 6.77
N MET A 123 -20.86 11.53 6.03
CA MET A 123 -20.71 12.36 4.84
C MET A 123 -20.54 13.85 5.15
N THR A 124 -20.67 14.27 6.41
CA THR A 124 -20.56 15.69 6.82
C THR A 124 -19.31 16.39 6.27
N PRO A 125 -18.11 15.76 6.27
CA PRO A 125 -16.90 16.40 5.76
C PRO A 125 -16.91 16.73 4.27
N TRP A 126 -17.76 16.09 3.46
CA TRP A 126 -17.78 16.26 1.99
C TRP A 126 -19.00 17.04 1.48
N ARG A 127 -19.87 17.50 2.37
CA ARG A 127 -21.01 18.33 1.98
C ARG A 127 -20.51 19.66 1.43
N VAL A 128 -21.05 20.05 0.27
CA VAL A 128 -20.83 21.34 -0.41
C VAL A 128 -21.95 22.32 -0.11
#